data_AF-A0A5N6D5J3-F1
#
_entry.id   AF-A0A5N6D5J3-F1
#
_cell.length_a   1.000
_cell.length_b   1.000
_cell.length_c   1.000
_cell.angle_alpha   90.00
_cell.angle_beta   90.00
_cell.angle_gamma   90.00
#
_symmetry.space_group_name_H-M   'P 1'
#
loop_
_entity.id
_entity.type
_entity.pdbx_description
1 polymer ?
#
loop_
_entity_poly.entity_id
_entity_poly.type
_entity_poly.pdbx_seq_one_letter_code
_entity_poly.pdbx_strand_id
1 'polypeptide(L)'
;MRLPSAAEVLVGSSGSLFETWRTKIHVLPPAGRIGDPCAHYNDPKTGWFHVQYLYNGTGIVGVQTDDLVYYYDIDENGNYTSVAGGANDPLAVFDGSVIPRGIADKPTLLYTSVSHLPIHWALPYTRGSESQSLTVTYDGGHNFTKLDRPPVIPEPSEGLDATAFRDPYVFQNKDLDDTVGTRVFLYNVNGETFITLGVEGSYVPITESVTSMHGMLWASGNISKPDGGNVTFVPTMAGVLDWGTSSYAAAGKVLPATSQASEKSGAPDRFISYVWLTGDVFGGVTGFPSEQQGWQNTLLLSAPP
;
A
#
# COMPACT_ATOMS: atom_id res chain seq x y z
N MET A 1 15.34 -15.84 25.25
CA MET A 1 13.97 -16.28 24.88
C MET A 1 14.01 -17.77 24.63
N ARG A 2 13.08 -18.56 25.19
CA ARG A 2 12.98 -20.02 24.94
C ARG A 2 12.21 -20.23 23.63
N LEU A 3 12.72 -21.10 22.76
CA LEU A 3 11.98 -21.49 21.56
C LEU A 3 10.77 -22.37 21.96
N PRO A 4 9.59 -22.17 21.34
CA PRO A 4 8.43 -23.02 21.60
C PRO A 4 8.72 -24.45 21.15
N SER A 5 8.16 -25.40 21.88
CA SER A 5 8.14 -26.82 21.50
C SER A 5 7.21 -27.06 20.31
N ALA A 6 7.40 -28.19 19.62
CA ALA A 6 6.50 -28.59 18.54
C ALA A 6 5.03 -28.71 18.99
N ALA A 7 4.78 -29.10 20.24
CA ALA A 7 3.43 -29.17 20.79
C ALA A 7 2.81 -27.78 20.95
N GLU A 8 3.57 -26.78 21.44
CA GLU A 8 3.11 -25.40 21.54
C GLU A 8 2.82 -24.79 20.17
N VAL A 9 3.56 -25.17 19.14
CA VAL A 9 3.34 -24.74 17.75
C VAL A 9 2.12 -25.41 17.12
N LEU A 10 1.96 -26.73 17.27
CA LEU A 10 0.97 -27.50 16.50
C LEU A 10 -0.39 -27.63 17.18
N VAL A 11 -0.44 -27.63 18.51
CA VAL A 11 -1.67 -27.89 19.28
C VAL A 11 -1.85 -26.91 20.45
N GLY A 12 -1.10 -25.81 20.46
CA GLY A 12 -1.29 -24.72 21.42
C GLY A 12 -2.65 -24.05 21.25
N SER A 13 -3.14 -23.40 22.31
CA SER A 13 -4.35 -22.60 22.26
C SER A 13 -4.14 -21.34 21.40
N SER A 14 -5.24 -20.75 20.90
CA SER A 14 -5.15 -19.47 20.18
C SER A 14 -4.46 -18.39 21.03
N GLY A 15 -3.58 -17.61 20.42
CA GLY A 15 -2.77 -16.58 21.08
C GLY A 15 -1.66 -17.10 22.00
N SER A 16 -1.46 -18.42 22.13
CA SER A 16 -0.40 -18.99 22.99
C SER A 16 1.02 -18.59 22.58
N LEU A 17 1.23 -18.19 21.33
CA LEU A 17 2.50 -17.73 20.78
C LEU A 17 2.52 -16.23 20.46
N PHE A 18 1.55 -15.47 20.97
CA PHE A 18 1.35 -14.07 20.58
C PHE A 18 2.59 -13.20 20.75
N GLU A 19 3.28 -13.29 21.89
CA GLU A 19 4.50 -12.51 22.17
C GLU A 19 5.80 -13.19 21.74
N THR A 20 5.75 -14.42 21.23
CA THR A 20 6.94 -15.24 20.99
C THR A 20 7.87 -14.62 19.96
N TRP A 21 7.32 -14.07 18.88
CA TRP A 21 8.07 -13.43 17.79
C TRP A 21 7.58 -12.02 17.46
N ARG A 22 6.73 -11.44 18.31
CA ARG A 22 6.12 -10.14 18.05
C ARG A 22 7.14 -9.02 18.22
N THR A 23 7.32 -8.27 17.14
CA THR A 23 8.18 -7.09 17.11
C THR A 23 7.58 -5.94 17.93
N LYS A 24 8.45 -5.10 18.48
CA LYS A 24 8.08 -3.92 19.29
C LYS A 24 8.48 -2.58 18.66
N ILE A 25 9.12 -2.63 17.49
CA ILE A 25 9.70 -1.46 16.81
C ILE A 25 9.30 -1.37 15.33
N HIS A 26 8.29 -2.14 14.93
CA HIS A 26 7.75 -2.12 13.56
C HIS A 26 6.26 -1.83 13.62
N VAL A 27 5.69 -1.38 12.50
CA VAL A 27 4.25 -1.16 12.38
C VAL A 27 3.56 -2.50 12.11
N LEU A 28 2.58 -2.83 12.94
CA LEU A 28 1.67 -3.97 12.81
C LEU A 28 0.43 -3.72 13.68
N PRO A 29 -0.76 -4.20 13.29
CA PRO A 29 -2.00 -4.00 14.04
C PRO A 29 -1.94 -4.68 15.41
N PRO A 30 -2.80 -4.29 16.37
CA PRO A 30 -2.87 -4.89 17.69
C PRO A 30 -2.99 -6.43 17.67
N ALA A 31 -3.71 -6.99 16.71
CA ALA A 31 -3.79 -8.44 16.44
C ALA A 31 -4.15 -8.67 14.95
N GLY A 32 -4.30 -9.92 14.53
CA GLY A 32 -4.77 -10.23 13.16
C GLY A 32 -3.68 -10.06 12.08
N ARG A 33 -4.11 -10.01 10.82
CA ARG A 33 -3.23 -10.03 9.64
C ARG A 33 -3.15 -8.66 8.98
N ILE A 34 -1.94 -8.14 8.84
CA ILE A 34 -1.63 -6.97 8.00
C ILE A 34 -1.29 -7.39 6.58
N GLY A 35 -1.86 -6.72 5.59
CA GLY A 35 -1.50 -6.84 4.18
C GLY A 35 -0.68 -5.64 3.73
N ASP A 36 -0.85 -5.27 2.48
CA ASP A 36 -0.11 -4.22 1.79
C ASP A 36 -0.24 -2.87 2.53
N PRO A 37 0.87 -2.15 2.78
CA PRO A 37 0.82 -0.76 3.18
C PRO A 37 0.23 0.07 2.05
N CYS A 38 -0.63 1.02 2.38
CA CYS A 38 -1.29 1.88 1.39
C CYS A 38 -1.82 3.15 2.05
N ALA A 39 -2.47 4.02 1.27
CA ALA A 39 -3.23 5.18 1.76
C ALA A 39 -2.48 6.11 2.74
N HIS A 40 -1.14 6.17 2.65
CA HIS A 40 -0.31 7.05 3.47
C HIS A 40 -0.52 8.53 3.10
N TYR A 41 -0.52 9.42 4.08
CA TYR A 41 -0.53 10.87 3.86
C TYR A 41 -0.09 11.67 5.08
N ASN A 42 0.43 12.87 4.83
CA ASN A 42 0.56 13.89 5.87
C ASN A 42 -0.76 14.68 5.95
N ASP A 43 -1.40 14.69 7.12
CA ASP A 43 -2.63 15.46 7.31
C ASP A 43 -2.29 16.96 7.30
N PRO A 44 -2.81 17.74 6.33
CA PRO A 44 -2.51 19.16 6.21
C PRO A 44 -2.96 20.00 7.39
N LYS A 45 -3.92 19.53 8.21
CA LYS A 45 -4.47 20.27 9.34
C LYS A 45 -3.63 20.08 10.61
N THR A 46 -3.19 18.87 10.87
CA THR A 46 -2.46 18.51 12.10
C THR A 46 -0.96 18.44 11.88
N GLY A 47 -0.50 18.17 10.66
CA GLY A 47 0.90 17.87 10.34
C GLY A 47 1.32 16.46 10.75
N TRP A 48 0.41 15.63 11.27
CA TRP A 48 0.66 14.22 11.59
C TRP A 48 0.75 13.39 10.30
N PHE A 49 1.57 12.34 10.34
CA PHE A 49 1.72 11.41 9.24
C PHE A 49 0.92 10.14 9.52
N HIS A 50 0.00 9.81 8.61
CA HIS A 50 -0.83 8.62 8.66
C HIS A 50 -0.17 7.50 7.85
N VAL A 51 0.01 6.34 8.48
CA VAL A 51 0.49 5.10 7.87
C VAL A 51 -0.66 4.10 7.94
N GLN A 52 -1.19 3.73 6.78
CA GLN A 52 -2.33 2.82 6.66
C GLN A 52 -1.92 1.55 5.91
N TYR A 53 -2.73 0.51 6.06
CA TYR A 53 -2.45 -0.80 5.47
C TYR A 53 -3.72 -1.65 5.41
N LEU A 54 -3.74 -2.61 4.49
CA LEU A 54 -4.80 -3.61 4.44
C LEU A 54 -4.84 -4.44 5.73
N TYR A 55 -6.04 -4.77 6.19
CA TYR A 55 -6.25 -5.53 7.42
C TYR A 55 -7.30 -6.62 7.23
N ASN A 56 -6.94 -7.85 7.62
CA ASN A 56 -7.76 -9.06 7.55
C ASN A 56 -8.45 -9.32 6.20
N GLY A 57 -7.96 -8.71 5.11
CA GLY A 57 -8.49 -8.88 3.75
C GLY A 57 -9.85 -8.20 3.49
N THR A 58 -10.32 -7.33 4.38
CA THR A 58 -11.66 -6.71 4.25
C THR A 58 -11.66 -5.19 4.21
N GLY A 59 -10.53 -4.54 4.52
CA GLY A 59 -10.47 -3.09 4.60
C GLY A 59 -9.07 -2.55 4.91
N ILE A 60 -9.04 -1.26 5.20
CA ILE A 60 -7.86 -0.49 5.55
C ILE A 60 -8.00 -0.05 7.01
N VAL A 61 -6.92 -0.19 7.77
CA VAL A 61 -6.75 0.40 9.11
C VAL A 61 -5.49 1.26 9.08
N GLY A 62 -5.17 1.95 10.18
CA GLY A 62 -3.85 2.56 10.26
C GLY A 62 -3.47 3.13 11.61
N VAL A 63 -2.24 3.61 11.62
CA VAL A 63 -1.61 4.33 12.71
C VAL A 63 -1.23 5.73 12.24
N GLN A 64 -0.96 6.61 13.19
CA GLN A 64 -0.49 7.96 12.94
C GLN A 64 0.70 8.28 13.84
N THR A 65 1.56 9.17 13.38
CA THR A 65 2.79 9.56 14.07
C THR A 65 3.12 11.02 13.81
N ASP A 66 3.73 11.67 14.79
CA ASP A 66 4.24 13.03 14.69
C ASP A 66 5.78 13.10 14.83
N ASP A 67 6.46 11.95 14.86
CA ASP A 67 7.92 11.86 14.99
C ASP A 67 8.58 10.73 14.18
N LEU A 68 7.79 9.87 13.51
CA LEU A 68 8.21 8.64 12.81
C LEU A 68 8.85 7.56 13.71
N VAL A 69 8.79 7.71 15.03
CA VAL A 69 9.35 6.79 16.02
C VAL A 69 8.24 6.07 16.76
N TYR A 70 7.28 6.84 17.31
CA TYR A 70 6.12 6.31 18.01
C TYR A 70 4.88 6.42 17.13
N TYR A 71 4.10 5.34 17.12
CA TYR A 71 2.90 5.21 16.31
C TYR A 71 1.71 4.96 17.23
N TYR A 72 0.59 5.60 16.92
CA TYR A 72 -0.66 5.49 17.65
C TYR A 72 -1.73 5.01 16.67
N ASP A 73 -2.53 4.01 17.05
CA ASP A 73 -3.68 3.61 16.22
C ASP A 73 -4.56 4.85 15.95
N ILE A 74 -5.02 5.00 14.70
CA ILE A 74 -5.95 6.07 14.35
C ILE A 74 -7.25 5.85 15.12
N ASP A 75 -7.79 4.63 15.06
CA ASP A 75 -8.96 4.20 15.84
C ASP A 75 -8.59 3.16 16.89
N GLU A 76 -9.26 3.24 18.05
CA GLU A 76 -9.02 2.33 19.17
C GLU A 76 -9.06 0.86 18.73
N ASN A 77 -8.10 0.08 19.21
CA ASN A 77 -7.94 -1.36 18.91
C ASN A 77 -7.72 -1.69 17.41
N GLY A 78 -7.26 -0.72 16.61
CA GLY A 78 -6.94 -0.94 15.19
C GLY A 78 -8.20 -1.17 14.34
N ASN A 79 -9.26 -0.39 14.57
CA ASN A 79 -10.49 -0.48 13.79
C ASN A 79 -10.31 0.09 12.37
N TYR A 80 -11.23 -0.27 11.46
CA TYR A 80 -11.19 0.13 10.06
C TYR A 80 -11.43 1.62 9.87
N THR A 81 -10.55 2.23 9.07
CA THR A 81 -10.77 3.57 8.49
C THR A 81 -11.56 3.48 7.18
N SER A 82 -11.52 2.31 6.51
CA SER A 82 -12.35 1.96 5.34
C SER A 82 -12.56 0.45 5.28
N VAL A 83 -13.75 -0.02 4.91
CA VAL A 83 -14.07 -1.46 4.84
C VAL A 83 -15.02 -1.75 3.68
N ALA A 84 -14.95 -2.95 3.12
CA ALA A 84 -15.81 -3.42 2.03
C ALA A 84 -17.30 -3.47 2.40
N GLY A 85 -18.16 -3.66 1.40
CA GLY A 85 -19.62 -3.78 1.54
C GLY A 85 -20.41 -2.58 1.02
N GLY A 86 -19.76 -1.67 0.29
CA GLY A 86 -20.45 -0.59 -0.43
C GLY A 86 -20.92 -1.05 -1.81
N ALA A 87 -21.61 -0.15 -2.53
CA ALA A 87 -22.12 -0.45 -3.87
C ALA A 87 -21.01 -0.72 -4.90
N ASN A 88 -19.85 -0.06 -4.76
CA ASN A 88 -18.73 -0.21 -5.69
C ASN A 88 -17.74 -1.31 -5.28
N ASP A 89 -17.70 -1.65 -3.99
CA ASP A 89 -16.76 -2.60 -3.38
C ASP A 89 -17.50 -3.65 -2.51
N PRO A 90 -18.46 -4.41 -3.09
CA PRO A 90 -19.25 -5.37 -2.33
C PRO A 90 -18.41 -6.53 -1.78
N LEU A 91 -17.25 -6.83 -2.38
CA LEU A 91 -16.41 -7.97 -1.98
C LEU A 91 -15.17 -7.57 -1.19
N ALA A 92 -14.42 -6.58 -1.65
CA ALA A 92 -13.15 -6.18 -1.02
C ALA A 92 -12.78 -4.72 -1.32
N VAL A 93 -11.98 -4.16 -0.40
CA VAL A 93 -11.23 -2.92 -0.57
C VAL A 93 -9.77 -3.32 -0.75
N PHE A 94 -9.21 -3.00 -1.90
CA PHE A 94 -7.79 -3.13 -2.20
C PHE A 94 -7.08 -1.78 -2.01
N ASP A 95 -5.81 -1.72 -2.36
CA ASP A 95 -4.95 -0.57 -2.11
C ASP A 95 -5.46 0.71 -2.74
N GLY A 96 -4.92 1.81 -2.21
CA GLY A 96 -5.15 3.13 -2.74
C GLY A 96 -4.15 4.13 -2.21
N SER A 97 -4.29 5.37 -2.65
CA SER A 97 -3.43 6.46 -2.25
C SER A 97 -4.23 7.74 -2.03
N VAL A 98 -3.76 8.55 -1.09
CA VAL A 98 -4.49 9.74 -0.63
C VAL A 98 -3.94 11.00 -1.31
N ILE A 99 -4.84 11.84 -1.81
CA ILE A 99 -4.59 13.25 -2.14
C ILE A 99 -4.83 14.05 -0.85
N PRO A 100 -3.79 14.65 -0.21
CA PRO A 100 -3.96 15.29 1.09
C PRO A 100 -4.96 16.45 1.09
N ARG A 101 -5.06 17.18 -0.02
CA ARG A 101 -6.02 18.27 -0.27
C ARG A 101 -6.80 17.98 -1.55
N GLY A 102 -7.79 17.10 -1.45
CA GLY A 102 -8.64 16.68 -2.55
C GLY A 102 -10.01 17.37 -2.52
N ILE A 103 -11.07 16.56 -2.56
CA ILE A 103 -12.45 17.02 -2.59
C ILE A 103 -12.74 17.84 -1.33
N ALA A 104 -13.33 19.03 -1.52
CA ALA A 104 -13.63 19.98 -0.45
C ALA A 104 -12.41 20.34 0.43
N ASP A 105 -11.20 20.32 -0.15
CA ASP A 105 -9.93 20.56 0.56
C ASP A 105 -9.70 19.57 1.73
N LYS A 106 -10.18 18.33 1.56
CA LYS A 106 -10.03 17.23 2.52
C LYS A 106 -9.17 16.09 1.98
N PRO A 107 -8.53 15.30 2.85
CA PRO A 107 -7.85 14.09 2.42
C PRO A 107 -8.83 13.17 1.69
N THR A 108 -8.49 12.84 0.44
CA THR A 108 -9.33 12.07 -0.47
C THR A 108 -8.56 10.83 -0.90
N LEU A 109 -9.07 9.65 -0.60
CA LEU A 109 -8.47 8.38 -1.01
C LEU A 109 -9.06 7.95 -2.36
N LEU A 110 -8.17 7.71 -3.32
CA LEU A 110 -8.47 6.95 -4.53
C LEU A 110 -7.99 5.51 -4.29
N TYR A 111 -8.89 4.54 -4.37
CA TYR A 111 -8.61 3.15 -4.04
C TYR A 111 -9.27 2.19 -5.03
N THR A 112 -8.81 0.94 -5.03
CA THR A 112 -9.42 -0.13 -5.81
C THR A 112 -10.62 -0.74 -5.07
N SER A 113 -11.80 -0.57 -5.66
CA SER A 113 -13.06 -1.16 -5.24
C SER A 113 -13.33 -2.46 -6.02
N VAL A 114 -13.50 -3.58 -5.28
CA VAL A 114 -13.56 -4.93 -5.87
C VAL A 114 -14.98 -5.49 -5.88
N SER A 115 -15.40 -5.97 -7.06
CA SER A 115 -16.73 -6.53 -7.31
C SER A 115 -16.74 -8.01 -7.74
N HIS A 116 -15.61 -8.58 -8.17
CA HIS A 116 -15.51 -9.99 -8.55
C HIS A 116 -14.20 -10.62 -8.06
N LEU A 117 -14.26 -11.91 -7.73
CA LEU A 117 -13.12 -12.76 -7.32
C LEU A 117 -13.30 -14.17 -7.93
N PRO A 118 -12.23 -14.96 -8.14
CA PRO A 118 -10.83 -14.63 -7.89
C PRO A 118 -10.24 -13.67 -8.94
N ILE A 119 -9.19 -12.95 -8.56
CA ILE A 119 -8.38 -12.12 -9.45
C ILE A 119 -6.95 -12.62 -9.35
N HIS A 120 -6.36 -13.04 -10.47
CA HIS A 120 -4.98 -13.50 -10.52
C HIS A 120 -4.47 -13.46 -11.96
N TRP A 121 -3.19 -13.09 -12.17
CA TRP A 121 -2.62 -12.94 -13.51
C TRP A 121 -2.60 -14.23 -14.34
N ALA A 122 -2.55 -15.38 -13.66
CA ALA A 122 -2.59 -16.71 -14.27
C ALA A 122 -4.02 -17.20 -14.60
N LEU A 123 -5.05 -16.38 -14.41
CA LEU A 123 -6.45 -16.70 -14.71
C LEU A 123 -7.04 -15.68 -15.70
N PRO A 124 -8.10 -16.04 -16.45
CA PRO A 124 -8.84 -15.07 -17.24
C PRO A 124 -9.41 -13.94 -16.36
N TYR A 125 -9.15 -12.69 -16.74
CA TYR A 125 -9.62 -11.54 -15.99
C TYR A 125 -11.12 -11.29 -16.24
N THR A 126 -11.89 -11.23 -15.17
CA THR A 126 -13.30 -10.80 -15.26
C THR A 126 -13.33 -9.28 -15.34
N ARG A 127 -13.68 -8.72 -16.50
CA ARG A 127 -13.75 -7.26 -16.67
C ARG A 127 -14.77 -6.66 -15.70
N GLY A 128 -14.39 -5.56 -15.04
CA GLY A 128 -15.16 -4.99 -13.92
C GLY A 128 -14.91 -5.67 -12.57
N SER A 129 -13.90 -6.53 -12.45
CA SER A 129 -13.46 -7.04 -11.13
C SER A 129 -12.93 -5.90 -10.25
N GLU A 130 -12.05 -5.08 -10.82
CA GLU A 130 -11.33 -4.01 -10.13
C GLU A 130 -11.68 -2.66 -10.79
N SER A 131 -12.11 -1.70 -9.98
CA SER A 131 -12.47 -0.33 -10.39
C SER A 131 -11.87 0.68 -9.42
N GLN A 132 -11.72 1.96 -9.78
CA GLN A 132 -11.12 2.97 -8.92
C GLN A 132 -12.19 3.93 -8.38
N SER A 133 -12.40 3.90 -7.07
CA SER A 133 -13.42 4.68 -6.36
C SER A 133 -12.79 5.74 -5.46
N LEU A 134 -13.59 6.72 -5.05
CA LEU A 134 -13.16 7.82 -4.19
C LEU A 134 -13.86 7.75 -2.83
N THR A 135 -13.10 8.04 -1.78
CA THR A 135 -13.61 8.31 -0.44
C THR A 135 -13.00 9.60 0.11
N VAL A 136 -13.65 10.22 1.10
CA VAL A 136 -13.19 11.45 1.74
C VAL A 136 -13.30 11.29 3.25
N THR A 137 -12.25 11.67 3.98
CA THR A 137 -12.32 11.78 5.45
C THR A 137 -12.64 13.21 5.88
N TYR A 138 -13.54 13.31 6.87
CA TYR A 138 -13.98 14.58 7.46
C TYR A 138 -13.62 14.70 8.94
N ASP A 139 -13.06 13.64 9.51
CA ASP A 139 -12.86 13.44 10.95
C ASP A 139 -11.40 13.19 11.32
N GLY A 140 -10.45 13.52 10.45
CA GLY A 140 -9.01 13.38 10.73
C GLY A 140 -8.47 11.99 10.44
N GLY A 141 -9.06 11.27 9.49
CA GLY A 141 -8.62 9.95 9.05
C GLY A 141 -9.28 8.77 9.77
N HIS A 142 -10.12 9.01 10.77
CA HIS A 142 -10.87 7.97 11.49
C HIS A 142 -11.87 7.23 10.58
N ASN A 143 -12.45 7.93 9.60
CA ASN A 143 -13.30 7.27 8.60
C ASN A 143 -13.17 7.92 7.22
N PHE A 144 -12.95 7.09 6.21
CA PHE A 144 -12.94 7.45 4.80
C PHE A 144 -14.32 7.15 4.19
N THR A 145 -15.20 8.15 4.20
CA THR A 145 -16.57 8.04 3.70
C THR A 145 -16.59 7.88 2.18
N LYS A 146 -17.12 6.75 1.69
CA LYS A 146 -17.32 6.50 0.25
C LYS A 146 -18.24 7.53 -0.36
N LEU A 147 -17.89 8.03 -1.55
CA LEU A 147 -18.77 8.92 -2.28
C LEU A 147 -19.94 8.15 -2.88
N ASP A 148 -21.15 8.70 -2.77
CA ASP A 148 -22.36 8.14 -3.37
C ASP A 148 -22.39 8.41 -4.89
N ARG A 149 -21.56 7.66 -5.63
CA ARG A 149 -21.42 7.72 -7.08
C ARG A 149 -20.73 6.45 -7.62
N PRO A 150 -20.87 6.15 -8.92
CA PRO A 150 -20.07 5.12 -9.57
C PRO A 150 -18.56 5.38 -9.46
N PRO A 151 -17.71 4.34 -9.62
CA PRO A 151 -16.25 4.49 -9.65
C PRO A 151 -15.83 5.57 -10.65
N VAL A 152 -14.79 6.33 -10.32
CA VAL A 152 -14.27 7.39 -11.19
C VAL A 152 -13.45 6.84 -12.36
N ILE A 153 -12.90 5.63 -12.21
CA ILE A 153 -12.29 4.86 -13.29
C ILE A 153 -12.88 3.44 -13.22
N PRO A 154 -13.95 3.15 -13.98
CA PRO A 154 -14.75 1.94 -13.76
C PRO A 154 -14.08 0.66 -14.27
N GLU A 155 -13.25 0.75 -15.31
CA GLU A 155 -12.68 -0.42 -15.98
C GLU A 155 -11.30 -0.09 -16.58
N PRO A 156 -10.48 -1.12 -16.91
CA PRO A 156 -9.31 -0.95 -17.78
C PRO A 156 -9.70 -0.36 -19.13
N SER A 157 -8.71 0.20 -19.84
CA SER A 157 -8.91 0.73 -21.19
C SER A 157 -9.53 -0.32 -22.12
N GLU A 158 -10.42 0.13 -23.00
CA GLU A 158 -11.10 -0.74 -23.95
C GLU A 158 -10.09 -1.48 -24.86
N GLY A 159 -10.32 -2.78 -25.06
CA GLY A 159 -9.46 -3.62 -25.89
C GLY A 159 -8.19 -4.13 -25.20
N LEU A 160 -7.91 -3.73 -23.96
CA LEU A 160 -6.80 -4.27 -23.17
C LEU A 160 -7.20 -5.58 -22.48
N ASP A 161 -6.43 -6.64 -22.70
CA ASP A 161 -6.52 -7.88 -21.94
C ASP A 161 -5.72 -7.74 -20.64
N ALA A 162 -6.30 -7.04 -19.67
CA ALA A 162 -5.65 -6.75 -18.40
C ALA A 162 -5.56 -8.03 -17.55
N THR A 163 -4.39 -8.31 -16.97
CA THR A 163 -4.21 -9.39 -15.98
C THR A 163 -4.57 -8.92 -14.56
N ALA A 164 -4.55 -7.60 -14.33
CA ALA A 164 -4.87 -6.91 -13.08
C ALA A 164 -5.08 -5.40 -13.39
N PHE A 165 -5.90 -4.72 -12.59
CA PHE A 165 -6.16 -3.29 -12.70
C PHE A 165 -6.46 -2.65 -11.33
N ARG A 166 -5.41 -2.49 -10.53
CA ARG A 166 -5.52 -2.09 -9.12
C ARG A 166 -4.39 -1.16 -8.67
N ASP A 167 -4.42 -0.79 -7.41
CA ASP A 167 -3.37 -0.10 -6.64
C ASP A 167 -3.05 1.32 -7.18
N PRO A 168 -4.06 2.20 -7.32
CA PRO A 168 -3.86 3.52 -7.87
C PRO A 168 -2.95 4.37 -6.98
N TYR A 169 -1.85 4.85 -7.55
CA TYR A 169 -0.87 5.70 -6.85
C TYR A 169 -0.89 7.15 -7.38
N VAL A 170 -1.38 8.07 -6.55
CA VAL A 170 -1.41 9.51 -6.85
C VAL A 170 -0.09 10.16 -6.49
N PHE A 171 0.48 10.82 -7.48
CA PHE A 171 1.67 11.65 -7.35
C PHE A 171 1.50 12.88 -8.21
N GLN A 172 2.40 13.83 -8.04
CA GLN A 172 2.52 14.93 -8.97
C GLN A 172 4.00 14.96 -9.42
N ASN A 173 4.30 15.40 -10.64
CA ASN A 173 5.67 15.46 -11.11
C ASN A 173 5.84 16.63 -12.09
N LYS A 174 6.86 17.47 -11.86
CA LYS A 174 7.12 18.65 -12.68
C LYS A 174 7.54 18.29 -14.12
N ASP A 175 8.37 17.28 -14.30
CA ASP A 175 8.86 16.89 -15.64
C ASP A 175 7.71 16.34 -16.49
N LEU A 176 6.79 15.61 -15.87
CA LEU A 176 5.55 15.15 -16.50
C LEU A 176 4.70 16.34 -16.94
N ASP A 177 4.46 17.31 -16.05
CA ASP A 177 3.72 18.54 -16.34
C ASP A 177 4.33 19.32 -17.52
N ASP A 178 5.64 19.54 -17.49
CA ASP A 178 6.38 20.21 -18.56
C ASP A 178 6.26 19.44 -19.89
N THR A 179 6.29 18.10 -19.84
CA THR A 179 6.21 17.22 -21.00
C THR A 179 4.82 17.19 -21.65
N VAL A 180 3.74 17.26 -20.86
CA VAL A 180 2.35 17.28 -21.38
C VAL A 180 1.82 18.70 -21.61
N GLY A 181 2.55 19.74 -21.17
CA GLY A 181 2.16 21.14 -21.30
C GLY A 181 1.11 21.59 -20.28
N THR A 182 1.01 20.90 -19.14
CA THR A 182 0.13 21.29 -18.02
C THR A 182 0.89 22.15 -17.02
N ARG A 183 0.24 23.17 -16.47
CA ARG A 183 0.80 23.99 -15.38
C ARG A 183 0.12 23.61 -14.07
N VAL A 184 0.64 22.62 -13.37
CA VAL A 184 0.29 22.38 -11.96
C VAL A 184 1.55 22.63 -11.11
N PHE A 185 1.38 23.23 -9.94
CA PHE A 185 2.50 23.69 -9.09
C PHE A 185 3.11 22.54 -8.31
N LEU A 186 4.24 21.98 -8.75
CA LEU A 186 4.78 20.75 -8.16
C LEU A 186 6.26 20.83 -7.81
N TYR A 187 6.60 20.04 -6.80
CA TYR A 187 7.87 19.89 -6.11
C TYR A 187 9.04 19.78 -7.08
N ASN A 188 10.02 20.64 -6.84
CA ASN A 188 11.26 20.68 -7.58
C ASN A 188 12.23 19.69 -6.94
N VAL A 189 12.56 18.61 -7.66
CA VAL A 189 13.73 17.80 -7.35
C VAL A 189 14.58 17.75 -8.61
N ASN A 190 15.77 18.34 -8.54
CA ASN A 190 16.79 18.12 -9.55
C ASN A 190 17.19 16.64 -9.49
N GLY A 191 16.73 15.82 -10.43
CA GLY A 191 17.04 14.38 -10.47
C GLY A 191 16.17 13.61 -11.45
N GLU A 192 16.55 12.36 -11.72
CA GLU A 192 15.72 11.43 -12.51
C GLU A 192 14.48 11.01 -11.70
N THR A 193 13.37 10.74 -12.40
CA THR A 193 12.16 10.20 -11.76
C THR A 193 12.49 8.83 -11.17
N PHE A 194 12.02 8.58 -9.95
CA PHE A 194 12.17 7.30 -9.24
C PHE A 194 10.79 6.68 -9.02
N ILE A 195 10.67 5.39 -9.31
CA ILE A 195 9.44 4.62 -9.11
C ILE A 195 9.74 3.32 -8.34
N THR A 196 8.86 2.95 -7.43
CA THR A 196 8.82 1.62 -6.81
C THR A 196 7.76 0.78 -7.50
N LEU A 197 8.04 -0.50 -7.72
CA LEU A 197 7.09 -1.42 -8.36
C LEU A 197 7.19 -2.81 -7.74
N GLY A 198 6.03 -3.37 -7.42
CA GLY A 198 5.90 -4.80 -7.14
C GLY A 198 5.76 -5.57 -8.45
N VAL A 199 6.49 -6.68 -8.59
CA VAL A 199 6.26 -7.66 -9.65
C VAL A 199 5.87 -9.02 -9.08
N GLU A 200 4.84 -9.61 -9.68
CA GLU A 200 4.40 -10.98 -9.42
C GLU A 200 4.74 -11.87 -10.62
N GLY A 201 5.24 -13.07 -10.37
CA GLY A 201 5.46 -14.07 -11.41
C GLY A 201 5.54 -15.49 -10.86
N SER A 202 5.72 -16.46 -11.76
CA SER A 202 5.90 -17.85 -11.37
C SER A 202 6.97 -18.58 -12.16
N TYR A 203 7.64 -19.52 -11.48
CA TYR A 203 8.45 -20.53 -12.11
C TYR A 203 7.59 -21.47 -12.95
N VAL A 204 8.16 -22.01 -14.02
CA VAL A 204 7.49 -23.01 -14.86
C VAL A 204 7.60 -24.41 -14.25
N PRO A 205 6.54 -25.26 -14.33
CA PRO A 205 5.23 -24.97 -14.90
C PRO A 205 4.38 -24.04 -14.03
N ILE A 206 3.66 -23.12 -14.67
CA ILE A 206 2.76 -22.17 -13.98
C ILE A 206 1.61 -22.96 -13.34
N THR A 207 1.38 -22.72 -12.06
CA THR A 207 0.21 -23.24 -11.34
C THR A 207 -0.83 -22.13 -11.23
N GLU A 208 -2.08 -22.43 -11.59
CA GLU A 208 -3.17 -21.47 -11.48
C GLU A 208 -3.33 -20.95 -10.05
N SER A 209 -3.61 -19.65 -9.92
CA SER A 209 -3.77 -18.98 -8.61
C SER A 209 -2.53 -19.01 -7.70
N VAL A 210 -1.33 -19.28 -8.25
CA VAL A 210 -0.08 -19.27 -7.49
C VAL A 210 0.92 -18.30 -8.13
N THR A 211 1.37 -17.33 -7.34
CA THR A 211 2.56 -16.50 -7.60
C THR A 211 3.71 -17.04 -6.75
N SER A 212 4.68 -17.70 -7.39
CA SER A 212 5.86 -18.27 -6.68
C SER A 212 7.02 -17.28 -6.53
N MET A 213 6.94 -16.11 -7.18
CA MET A 213 7.92 -15.05 -7.08
C MET A 213 7.25 -13.70 -6.87
N HIS A 214 7.66 -12.99 -5.82
CA HIS A 214 7.30 -11.60 -5.55
C HIS A 214 8.58 -10.79 -5.51
N GLY A 215 8.71 -9.78 -6.37
CA GLY A 215 9.90 -8.92 -6.44
C GLY A 215 9.57 -7.48 -6.07
N MET A 216 10.20 -6.96 -5.02
CA MET A 216 10.07 -5.56 -4.64
C MET A 216 11.15 -4.72 -5.31
N LEU A 217 10.83 -4.12 -6.45
CA LEU A 217 11.79 -3.46 -7.33
C LEU A 217 11.69 -1.92 -7.28
N TRP A 218 12.74 -1.27 -7.77
CA TRP A 218 12.72 0.16 -8.09
C TRP A 218 13.35 0.42 -9.45
N ALA A 219 12.94 1.51 -10.10
CA ALA A 219 13.58 2.01 -11.30
C ALA A 219 13.73 3.53 -11.24
N SER A 220 14.83 4.04 -11.78
CA SER A 220 15.04 5.46 -12.00
C SER A 220 15.23 5.74 -13.48
N GLY A 221 14.77 6.89 -13.94
CA GLY A 221 14.81 7.21 -15.36
C GLY A 221 14.17 8.54 -15.72
N ASN A 222 14.13 8.79 -17.01
CA ASN A 222 13.66 10.06 -17.56
C ASN A 222 12.25 9.95 -18.11
N ILE A 223 11.47 11.02 -17.98
CA ILE A 223 10.18 11.17 -18.63
C ILE A 223 10.41 11.89 -19.96
N SER A 224 9.89 11.34 -21.04
CA SER A 224 10.02 11.91 -22.38
C SER A 224 8.72 11.79 -23.17
N LYS A 225 8.57 12.59 -24.22
CA LYS A 225 7.48 12.48 -25.20
C LYS A 225 8.10 12.44 -26.60
N PRO A 226 8.43 11.25 -27.12
CA PRO A 226 8.93 11.11 -28.49
C PRO A 226 7.94 11.73 -29.49
N ASP A 227 8.42 12.27 -30.60
CA ASP A 227 7.63 13.08 -31.56
C ASP A 227 6.24 12.47 -31.88
N GLY A 228 5.19 13.13 -31.37
CA GLY A 228 3.78 12.74 -31.59
C GLY A 228 3.27 11.56 -30.75
N GLY A 229 4.09 10.98 -29.88
CA GLY A 229 3.76 9.83 -29.04
C GLY A 229 3.15 10.16 -27.68
N ASN A 230 2.88 9.10 -26.91
CA ASN A 230 2.51 9.18 -25.51
C ASN A 230 3.74 9.55 -24.64
N VAL A 231 3.48 10.04 -23.44
CA VAL A 231 4.53 10.19 -22.44
C VAL A 231 5.08 8.81 -22.07
N THR A 232 6.40 8.70 -22.00
CA THR A 232 7.12 7.46 -21.75
C THR A 232 8.15 7.67 -20.65
N PHE A 233 8.11 6.83 -19.62
CA PHE A 233 9.19 6.67 -18.66
C PHE A 233 10.24 5.73 -19.23
N VAL A 234 11.50 6.16 -19.30
CA VAL A 234 12.63 5.40 -19.83
C VAL A 234 13.62 5.14 -18.69
N PRO A 235 13.65 3.91 -18.14
CA PRO A 235 14.59 3.56 -17.08
C PRO A 235 16.04 3.71 -17.55
N THR A 236 16.87 4.37 -16.74
CA THR A 236 18.34 4.43 -16.87
C THR A 236 19.01 3.42 -15.95
N MET A 237 18.38 3.11 -14.82
CA MET A 237 18.80 2.11 -13.86
C MET A 237 17.60 1.49 -13.14
N ALA A 238 17.79 0.27 -12.65
CA ALA A 238 16.80 -0.43 -11.85
C ALA A 238 17.51 -1.31 -10.81
N GLY A 239 16.79 -1.63 -9.75
CA GLY A 239 17.28 -2.45 -8.67
C GLY A 239 16.16 -3.09 -7.87
N VAL A 240 16.55 -3.64 -6.73
CA VAL A 240 15.65 -4.27 -5.76
C VAL A 240 15.61 -3.37 -4.54
N LEU A 241 14.42 -2.99 -4.10
CA LEU A 241 14.20 -2.15 -2.92
C LEU A 241 14.41 -2.96 -1.64
N ASP A 242 13.94 -4.21 -1.61
CA ASP A 242 14.24 -5.17 -0.55
C ASP A 242 14.41 -6.58 -1.14
N TRP A 243 15.52 -7.25 -0.82
CA TRP A 243 15.88 -8.56 -1.37
C TRP A 243 15.22 -9.75 -0.65
N GLY A 244 14.48 -9.50 0.42
CA GLY A 244 13.81 -10.54 1.20
C GLY A 244 12.75 -11.27 0.39
N THR A 245 12.74 -12.60 0.45
CA THR A 245 11.74 -13.43 -0.25
C THR A 245 10.31 -13.13 0.17
N SER A 246 10.11 -12.64 1.39
CA SER A 246 8.79 -12.26 1.94
C SER A 246 8.50 -10.76 1.84
N SER A 247 9.40 -9.98 1.26
CA SER A 247 9.31 -8.51 1.22
C SER A 247 8.63 -8.07 -0.08
N TYR A 248 7.55 -7.28 0.02
CA TYR A 248 6.78 -6.86 -1.15
C TYR A 248 5.93 -5.61 -0.91
N ALA A 249 5.13 -5.22 -1.91
CA ALA A 249 4.07 -4.23 -1.82
C ALA A 249 4.47 -2.93 -1.10
N ALA A 250 5.64 -2.38 -1.45
CA ALA A 250 6.08 -1.15 -0.81
C ALA A 250 5.18 0.02 -1.20
N ALA A 251 4.67 0.72 -0.20
CA ALA A 251 3.98 1.98 -0.40
C ALA A 251 4.75 3.09 0.29
N GLY A 252 4.92 4.19 -0.44
CA GLY A 252 5.58 5.37 0.10
C GLY A 252 4.75 6.62 -0.03
N LYS A 253 5.20 7.69 0.62
CA LYS A 253 4.60 9.00 0.48
C LYS A 253 5.63 10.09 0.74
N VAL A 254 5.41 11.23 0.08
CA VAL A 254 6.10 12.46 0.43
C VAL A 254 5.73 12.84 1.87
N LEU A 255 6.76 13.07 2.68
CA LEU A 255 6.66 13.65 4.01
C LEU A 255 7.30 15.05 3.96
N PRO A 256 6.51 16.13 3.99
CA PRO A 256 7.04 17.48 3.84
C PRO A 256 7.87 17.91 5.05
N ALA A 257 8.76 18.88 4.85
CA ALA A 257 9.54 19.56 5.88
C ALA A 257 8.65 20.24 6.93
N THR A 258 7.41 20.59 6.53
CA THR A 258 6.37 21.18 7.39
C THR A 258 5.53 20.14 8.14
N SER A 259 5.83 18.85 8.01
CA SER A 259 5.20 17.84 8.87
C SER A 259 5.75 17.94 10.29
N GLN A 260 4.97 17.56 11.31
CA GLN A 260 5.45 17.62 12.69
C GLN A 260 6.70 16.76 12.89
N ALA A 261 6.76 15.59 12.25
CA ALA A 261 7.92 14.72 12.33
C ALA A 261 9.19 15.37 11.74
N SER A 262 9.05 16.08 10.63
CA SER A 262 10.18 16.81 10.03
C SER A 262 10.56 18.05 10.83
N GLU A 263 9.59 18.81 11.37
CA GLU A 263 9.86 19.97 12.22
C GLU A 263 10.61 19.58 13.50
N LYS A 264 10.21 18.48 14.16
CA LYS A 264 10.88 17.96 15.36
C LYS A 264 12.31 17.47 15.09
N SER A 265 12.56 16.92 13.90
CA SER A 265 13.86 16.36 13.53
C SER A 265 14.76 17.33 12.74
N GLY A 266 14.22 18.47 12.28
CA GLY A 266 14.90 19.37 11.35
C GLY A 266 15.09 18.81 9.94
N ALA A 267 14.29 17.81 9.54
CA ALA A 267 14.44 17.13 8.26
C ALA A 267 13.81 17.93 7.09
N PRO A 268 14.38 17.84 5.87
CA PRO A 268 13.76 18.42 4.67
C PRO A 268 12.55 17.58 4.21
N ASP A 269 11.98 17.96 3.07
CA ASP A 269 11.06 17.08 2.33
C ASP A 269 11.73 15.73 2.08
N ARG A 270 11.02 14.65 2.36
CA ARG A 270 11.48 13.27 2.18
C ARG A 270 10.42 12.45 1.45
N PHE A 271 10.84 11.33 0.88
CA PHE A 271 9.93 10.25 0.51
C PHE A 271 10.16 9.11 1.48
N ILE A 272 9.12 8.67 2.18
CA ILE A 272 9.20 7.60 3.18
C ILE A 272 8.46 6.39 2.61
N SER A 273 9.12 5.24 2.56
CA SER A 273 8.53 3.98 2.09
C SER A 273 8.43 2.95 3.23
N TYR A 274 7.30 2.25 3.27
CA TYR A 274 7.06 1.08 4.11
C TYR A 274 6.92 -0.14 3.21
N VAL A 275 7.69 -1.19 3.49
CA VAL A 275 7.67 -2.45 2.74
C VAL A 275 6.89 -3.47 3.56
N TRP A 276 6.00 -4.23 2.93
CA TRP A 276 5.29 -5.34 3.57
C TRP A 276 6.21 -6.54 3.75
N LEU A 277 6.18 -7.17 4.92
CA LEU A 277 6.88 -8.42 5.20
C LEU A 277 5.88 -9.52 5.57
N THR A 278 5.76 -10.52 4.70
CA THR A 278 4.87 -11.66 4.91
C THR A 278 5.48 -12.72 5.84
N GLY A 279 4.70 -13.19 6.81
CA GLY A 279 5.11 -14.19 7.79
C GLY A 279 5.04 -15.63 7.26
N ASP A 280 4.26 -15.88 6.20
CA ASP A 280 3.99 -17.20 5.64
C ASP A 280 4.29 -17.29 4.13
N VAL A 281 5.12 -16.39 3.60
CA VAL A 281 5.54 -16.36 2.19
C VAL A 281 4.33 -16.33 1.27
N PHE A 282 3.47 -15.32 1.45
CA PHE A 282 2.25 -15.12 0.66
C PHE A 282 1.30 -16.32 0.68
N GLY A 283 1.18 -16.99 1.82
CA GLY A 283 0.41 -18.24 1.96
C GLY A 283 1.11 -19.50 1.46
N GLY A 284 2.39 -19.41 1.06
CA GLY A 284 3.18 -20.54 0.59
C GLY A 284 3.63 -21.52 1.69
N VAL A 285 3.60 -21.11 2.96
CA VAL A 285 3.99 -21.96 4.10
C VAL A 285 2.80 -22.77 4.60
N THR A 286 2.83 -24.09 4.35
CA THR A 286 1.84 -25.01 4.92
C THR A 286 2.07 -25.22 6.42
N GLY A 287 1.01 -25.12 7.21
CA GLY A 287 1.05 -25.41 8.65
C GLY A 287 1.65 -24.30 9.52
N PHE A 288 1.71 -23.06 9.02
CA PHE A 288 2.05 -21.90 9.85
C PHE A 288 1.03 -21.77 11.01
N PRO A 289 1.47 -21.57 12.26
CA PRO A 289 0.60 -21.59 13.44
C PRO A 289 -0.14 -20.26 13.64
N SER A 290 -0.90 -19.80 12.64
CA SER A 290 -1.55 -18.48 12.62
C SER A 290 -2.49 -18.28 13.82
N GLU A 291 -3.24 -19.32 14.22
CA GLU A 291 -4.15 -19.23 15.36
C GLU A 291 -3.42 -19.07 16.69
N GLN A 292 -2.33 -19.81 16.88
CA GLN A 292 -1.49 -19.74 18.08
C GLN A 292 -0.75 -18.41 18.14
N GLN A 293 -0.27 -17.91 16.99
CA GLN A 293 0.41 -16.63 16.91
C GLN A 293 -0.56 -15.46 17.10
N GLY A 294 -1.80 -15.55 16.62
CA GLY A 294 -2.84 -14.52 16.81
C GLY A 294 -2.59 -13.21 16.06
N TRP A 295 -1.48 -13.12 15.31
CA TRP A 295 -1.16 -12.03 14.39
C TRP A 295 -0.30 -12.56 13.24
N GLN A 296 -0.27 -11.82 12.14
CA GLN A 296 0.48 -12.22 10.96
C GLN A 296 0.97 -11.00 10.17
N ASN A 297 2.20 -11.08 9.68
CA ASN A 297 2.91 -10.05 8.90
C ASN A 297 3.26 -8.78 9.71
N THR A 298 4.09 -7.92 9.13
CA THR A 298 4.45 -6.59 9.66
C THR A 298 4.92 -5.70 8.51
N LEU A 299 5.04 -4.38 8.73
CA LEU A 299 5.77 -3.50 7.82
C LEU A 299 7.23 -3.39 8.29
N LEU A 300 8.17 -3.38 7.34
CA LEU A 300 9.58 -3.08 7.61
C LEU A 300 9.74 -1.62 8.09
N LEU A 301 10.89 -1.33 8.70
CA LEU A 301 11.23 0.03 9.12
C LEU A 301 11.13 1.00 7.94
N SER A 302 10.59 2.17 8.22
CA SER A 302 10.50 3.24 7.24
C SER A 302 11.88 3.63 6.73
N ALA A 303 12.11 3.54 5.43
CA ALA A 303 13.38 3.93 4.81
C ALA A 303 13.14 5.04 3.77
N PRO A 304 14.08 6.00 3.63
CA PRO A 304 14.18 6.74 2.39
C PRO A 304 14.60 5.76 1.27
N PRO A 305 14.00 5.88 0.07
CA PRO A 305 14.41 5.09 -1.09
C PRO A 305 15.82 5.45 -1.57
#